data_AF-A0A7W1V3C0-F1
#
_entry.id   AF-A0A7W1V3C0-F1
#
_cell.length_a   1.000
_cell.length_b   1.000
_cell.length_c   1.000
_cell.angle_alpha   90.00
_cell.angle_beta   90.00
_cell.angle_gamma   90.00
#
_symmetry.space_group_name_H-M   'P 1'
#
loop_
_entity.id
_entity.type
_entity.pdbx_description
1 polymer ?
#
loop_
_entity_poly.entity_id
_entity_poly.type
_entity_poly.pdbx_seq_one_letter_code
_entity_poly.pdbx_strand_id
1 'polypeptide(L)'
;MIDEFAKEYLHDELRWTREALVWKLDGLSDYDIRRPLTATGTNLLGLVKHLATWEARYLGEIFNRPFPEPLPRWRDSGGSDLWVTEVESREQIIGFYRRATQLDTLESLHAGQPSLTGAGRGPRGAHWGHRHPPGNGGFARACATLVQDTRTRAR
;
A
#
# COMPACT_ATOMS: atom_id res chain seq x y z
N MET A 1 -12.64 -14.93 20.63
CA MET A 1 -13.88 -14.88 19.84
C MET A 1 -14.04 -13.56 19.06
N ILE A 2 -13.45 -12.44 19.50
CA ILE A 2 -13.44 -11.16 18.74
C ILE A 2 -12.43 -11.19 17.56
N ASP A 3 -11.40 -12.03 17.64
CA ASP A 3 -10.26 -12.04 16.70
C ASP A 3 -10.64 -12.44 15.27
N GLU A 4 -11.39 -13.53 15.08
CA GLU A 4 -11.75 -14.01 13.73
C GLU A 4 -12.72 -13.06 13.01
N PHE A 5 -13.75 -12.57 13.71
CA PHE A 5 -14.64 -11.55 13.17
C PHE A 5 -13.88 -10.27 12.79
N ALA A 6 -12.94 -9.82 13.62
CA ALA A 6 -12.14 -8.63 13.32
C ALA A 6 -11.22 -8.85 12.11
N LYS A 7 -10.60 -10.03 11.98
CA LYS A 7 -9.75 -10.40 10.83
C LYS A 7 -10.56 -10.44 9.53
N GLU A 8 -11.71 -11.11 9.53
CA GLU A 8 -12.61 -11.17 8.38
C GLU A 8 -13.05 -9.77 7.96
N TYR A 9 -13.54 -8.96 8.91
CA TYR A 9 -13.98 -7.60 8.64
C TYR A 9 -12.87 -6.72 8.06
N LEU A 10 -11.67 -6.73 8.67
CA LEU A 10 -10.54 -5.91 8.20
C LEU A 10 -10.04 -6.37 6.83
N HIS A 11 -10.05 -7.67 6.57
CA HIS A 11 -9.65 -8.21 5.28
C HIS A 11 -10.65 -7.87 4.17
N ASP A 12 -11.95 -7.94 4.45
CA ASP A 12 -12.99 -7.54 3.51
C ASP A 12 -12.92 -6.03 3.19
N GLU A 13 -12.69 -5.20 4.21
CA GLU A 13 -12.48 -3.76 4.03
C GLU A 13 -11.24 -3.43 3.21
N LEU A 14 -10.15 -4.15 3.45
CA LEU A 14 -8.92 -4.00 2.70
C LEU A 14 -9.12 -4.41 1.23
N ARG A 15 -9.81 -5.53 0.97
CA ARG A 15 -10.16 -5.98 -0.39
C ARG A 15 -11.02 -4.93 -1.11
N TRP A 16 -12.08 -4.45 -0.47
CA TRP A 16 -12.95 -3.44 -1.05
C TRP A 16 -12.19 -2.15 -1.39
N THR A 17 -11.31 -1.70 -0.48
CA THR A 17 -10.49 -0.49 -0.69
C THR A 17 -9.53 -0.66 -1.88
N ARG A 18 -8.94 -1.84 -2.05
CA ARG A 18 -8.06 -2.17 -3.19
C ARG A 18 -8.81 -2.16 -4.52
N GLU A 19 -9.99 -2.77 -4.55
CA GLU A 19 -10.86 -2.77 -5.73
C GLU A 19 -11.27 -1.34 -6.10
N ALA A 20 -11.66 -0.53 -5.12
CA ALA A 20 -12.02 0.87 -5.32
C ALA A 20 -10.86 1.71 -5.88
N LEU A 21 -9.62 1.45 -5.46
CA LEU A 21 -8.43 2.13 -5.99
C LEU A 21 -8.23 1.88 -7.48
N VAL A 22 -8.38 0.63 -7.93
CA VAL A 22 -8.24 0.27 -9.35
C VAL A 22 -9.43 0.78 -10.15
N TRP A 23 -10.66 0.60 -9.64
CA TRP A 23 -11.89 1.06 -10.28
C TRP A 23 -11.87 2.58 -10.56
N LYS A 24 -11.31 3.37 -9.64
CA LYS A 24 -11.17 4.83 -9.85
C LYS A 24 -10.27 5.22 -11.02
N LEU A 25 -9.48 4.30 -11.57
CA LEU A 25 -8.68 4.52 -12.78
C LEU A 25 -9.45 4.18 -14.07
N ASP A 26 -10.57 3.48 -13.97
CA ASP A 26 -11.32 3.02 -15.13
C ASP A 26 -11.94 4.20 -15.88
N GLY A 27 -11.82 4.17 -17.21
CA GLY A 27 -12.30 5.24 -18.08
C GLY A 27 -11.44 6.52 -18.11
N LEU A 28 -10.42 6.63 -17.24
CA LEU A 28 -9.48 7.76 -17.28
C LEU A 28 -8.44 7.58 -18.38
N SER A 29 -8.08 8.69 -19.04
CA SER A 29 -7.01 8.72 -20.03
C SER A 29 -5.64 8.53 -19.37
N ASP A 30 -4.63 8.12 -20.16
CA ASP A 30 -3.26 7.99 -19.66
C ASP A 30 -2.68 9.32 -19.14
N TYR A 31 -3.10 10.43 -19.75
CA TYR A 31 -2.76 11.76 -19.26
C TYR A 31 -3.36 12.02 -17.87
N ASP A 32 -4.66 11.73 -17.69
CA ASP A 32 -5.37 12.04 -16.44
C ASP A 32 -4.87 11.25 -15.24
N ILE A 33 -4.43 10.01 -15.45
CA ILE A 33 -3.87 9.19 -14.36
C ILE A 33 -2.41 9.53 -14.03
N ARG A 34 -1.67 10.19 -14.95
CA ARG A 34 -0.25 10.54 -14.80
C ARG A 34 -0.01 12.01 -14.47
N ARG A 35 -0.97 12.90 -14.71
CA ARG A 35 -0.82 14.32 -14.37
C ARG A 35 -0.68 14.50 -12.84
N PRO A 36 0.27 15.32 -12.38
CA PRO A 36 0.36 15.73 -10.99
C PRO A 36 -0.96 16.34 -10.48
N LEU A 37 -1.43 15.90 -9.31
CA LEU A 37 -2.60 16.48 -8.63
C LEU A 37 -2.24 17.24 -7.35
N THR A 38 -0.99 17.16 -6.89
CA THR A 38 -0.49 17.85 -5.70
C THR A 38 0.80 18.62 -6.01
N ALA A 39 1.24 19.47 -5.08
CA ALA A 39 2.53 20.18 -5.21
C ALA A 39 3.74 19.24 -5.09
N THR A 40 3.58 18.13 -4.37
CA THR A 40 4.54 17.00 -4.35
C THR A 40 4.35 16.08 -5.55
N GLY A 41 3.59 16.55 -6.56
CA GLY A 41 3.11 15.96 -7.80
C GLY A 41 2.72 14.49 -7.84
N THR A 42 2.34 13.93 -6.70
CA THR A 42 1.58 12.69 -6.64
C THR A 42 0.45 12.70 -7.68
N ASN A 43 0.39 11.63 -8.46
CA ASN A 43 -0.66 11.37 -9.45
C ASN A 43 -1.40 10.07 -9.08
N LEU A 44 -2.51 9.78 -9.77
CA LEU A 44 -3.35 8.63 -9.41
C LEU A 44 -2.62 7.29 -9.61
N LEU A 45 -1.88 7.15 -10.71
CA LEU A 45 -1.14 5.92 -11.00
C LEU A 45 0.04 5.72 -10.03
N GLY A 46 0.68 6.81 -9.60
CA GLY A 46 1.74 6.85 -8.61
C GLY A 46 1.21 6.49 -7.22
N LEU A 47 -0.01 6.89 -6.86
CA LEU A 47 -0.63 6.41 -5.63
C LEU A 47 -0.78 4.88 -5.62
N VAL A 48 -1.19 4.29 -6.75
CA VAL A 48 -1.29 2.82 -6.87
C VAL A 48 0.09 2.15 -6.77
N LYS A 49 1.11 2.70 -7.42
CA LYS A 49 2.50 2.21 -7.33
C LYS A 49 3.05 2.27 -5.90
N HIS A 50 2.79 3.37 -5.20
CA HIS A 50 3.18 3.54 -3.79
C HIS A 50 2.54 2.48 -2.91
N LEU A 51 1.23 2.27 -3.03
CA LEU A 51 0.52 1.25 -2.25
C LEU A 51 0.99 -0.16 -2.60
N ALA A 52 1.23 -0.47 -3.88
CA ALA A 52 1.79 -1.75 -4.30
C ALA A 52 3.16 -2.03 -3.64
N THR A 53 4.01 -1.01 -3.56
CA THR A 53 5.33 -1.12 -2.92
C THR A 53 5.21 -1.42 -1.42
N TRP A 54 4.28 -0.77 -0.73
CA TRP A 54 4.03 -1.00 0.69
C TRP A 54 3.39 -2.35 0.97
N GLU A 55 2.42 -2.79 0.17
CA GLU A 55 1.83 -4.12 0.31
C GLU A 55 2.87 -5.22 0.09
N ALA A 56 3.65 -5.12 -0.99
CA ALA A 56 4.69 -6.09 -1.32
C ALA A 56 5.77 -6.21 -0.23
N ARG A 57 6.16 -5.08 0.36
CA ARG A 57 7.16 -5.02 1.44
C ARG A 57 6.59 -5.45 2.78
N TYR A 58 5.58 -4.73 3.26
CA TYR A 58 5.09 -4.87 4.63
C TYR A 58 4.39 -6.21 4.84
N LEU A 59 3.44 -6.56 3.97
CA LEU A 59 2.70 -7.81 4.11
C LEU A 59 3.60 -9.01 3.80
N GLY A 60 4.54 -8.85 2.86
CA GLY A 60 5.55 -9.87 2.58
C GLY A 60 6.45 -10.16 3.79
N GLU A 61 6.87 -9.13 4.52
CA GLU A 61 7.64 -9.30 5.76
C GLU A 61 6.79 -9.89 6.90
N ILE A 62 5.57 -9.38 7.11
CA ILE A 62 4.69 -9.79 8.21
C ILE A 62 4.21 -11.25 8.07
N PHE A 63 3.82 -11.66 6.85
CA PHE A 63 3.36 -13.03 6.60
C PHE A 63 4.49 -14.00 6.25
N ASN A 64 5.76 -13.55 6.33
CA ASN A 64 6.92 -14.35 5.94
C ASN A 64 6.82 -14.88 4.48
N ARG A 65 6.32 -14.03 3.58
CA ARG A 65 6.09 -14.28 2.16
C ARG A 65 6.75 -13.15 1.34
N PRO A 66 8.09 -13.07 1.29
CA PRO A 66 8.78 -11.98 0.61
C PRO A 66 8.37 -11.90 -0.86
N PHE A 67 8.18 -10.68 -1.36
CA PHE A 67 7.86 -10.46 -2.76
C PHE A 67 9.01 -10.94 -3.67
N PRO A 68 8.72 -11.66 -4.78
CA PRO A 68 9.76 -12.30 -5.59
C PRO A 68 10.66 -11.32 -6.35
N GLU A 69 10.16 -10.12 -6.65
CA GLU A 69 10.90 -9.08 -7.36
C GLU A 69 11.59 -8.14 -6.37
N PRO A 70 12.81 -7.65 -6.68
CA PRO A 70 13.52 -6.71 -5.82
C PRO A 70 12.76 -5.38 -5.72
N LEU A 71 12.39 -5.01 -4.49
CA LEU A 71 11.72 -3.74 -4.21
C LEU A 71 12.74 -2.61 -4.00
N PRO A 72 12.43 -1.36 -4.43
CA PRO A 72 13.27 -0.20 -4.14
C PRO A 72 13.56 -0.08 -2.65
N ARG A 73 14.81 0.24 -2.26
CA ARG A 73 15.17 0.38 -0.85
C ARG A 73 14.36 1.51 -0.21
N TRP A 74 13.88 1.29 1.02
CA TRP A 74 13.06 2.26 1.76
C TRP A 74 13.71 3.65 1.90
N ARG A 75 15.05 3.72 1.91
CA ARG A 75 15.79 4.98 2.04
C ARG A 75 15.96 5.72 0.70
N ASP A 76 15.81 4.98 -0.40
CA ASP A 76 15.92 5.49 -1.76
C ASP A 76 14.53 5.81 -2.34
N SER A 77 13.46 5.48 -1.63
CA SER A 77 12.07 5.81 -1.99
C SER A 77 11.73 7.25 -1.61
N GLY A 78 12.54 8.24 -2.03
CA GLY A 78 12.33 9.68 -1.77
C GLY A 78 11.06 10.25 -2.44
N GLY A 79 9.94 9.54 -2.32
CA GLY A 79 8.71 9.69 -3.08
C GLY A 79 8.77 9.07 -4.48
N SER A 80 9.80 8.32 -4.87
CA SER A 80 9.94 7.82 -6.26
C SER A 80 8.83 6.85 -6.69
N ASP A 81 8.15 6.23 -5.73
CA ASP A 81 6.97 5.40 -5.93
C ASP A 81 5.67 6.20 -6.00
N LEU A 82 5.66 7.49 -5.62
CA LEU A 82 4.52 8.42 -5.79
C LEU A 82 4.37 8.93 -7.23
N TRP A 83 5.26 8.50 -8.13
CA TRP A 83 5.29 8.89 -9.53
C TRP A 83 5.56 7.70 -10.43
N VAL A 84 5.05 7.82 -11.66
CA VAL A 84 5.22 6.82 -12.71
C VAL A 84 5.98 7.47 -13.85
N THR A 85 7.11 6.88 -14.18
CA THR A 85 7.96 7.32 -15.28
C THR A 85 7.31 7.05 -16.62
N GLU A 86 7.80 7.70 -17.67
CA GLU A 86 7.26 7.58 -19.03
C GLU A 86 7.27 6.13 -19.54
N VAL A 87 8.28 5.36 -19.13
CA VAL A 87 8.52 3.97 -19.51
C VAL A 87 7.67 2.95 -18.74
N GLU A 88 7.07 3.35 -17.62
CA GLU A 88 6.25 2.47 -16.78
C GLU A 88 4.79 2.55 -17.22
N SER A 89 4.26 1.47 -17.80
CA SER A 89 2.89 1.43 -18.30
C SER A 89 1.86 1.31 -17.17
N ARG A 90 0.62 1.71 -17.46
CA ARG A 90 -0.54 1.52 -16.56
C ARG A 90 -0.69 0.06 -16.13
N GLU A 91 -0.58 -0.85 -17.09
CA GLU A 91 -0.76 -2.29 -16.92
C GLU A 91 0.34 -2.88 -16.03
N GLN A 92 1.58 -2.39 -16.17
CA GLN A 92 2.69 -2.82 -15.32
C GLN A 92 2.43 -2.45 -13.86
N ILE A 93 1.98 -1.21 -13.60
CA ILE A 93 1.70 -0.74 -12.24
C ILE A 93 0.49 -1.46 -11.63
N ILE A 94 -0.62 -1.58 -12.38
CA ILE A 94 -1.81 -2.31 -11.90
C ILE A 94 -1.49 -3.81 -11.72
N GLY A 95 -0.71 -4.40 -12.61
CA GLY A 95 -0.25 -5.78 -12.51
C GLY A 95 0.62 -6.00 -11.27
N PHE A 96 1.54 -5.08 -10.97
CA PHE A 96 2.33 -5.12 -9.74
C PHE A 96 1.44 -5.03 -8.50
N TYR A 97 0.49 -4.09 -8.48
CA TYR A 97 -0.47 -3.95 -7.39
C TYR A 97 -1.25 -5.24 -7.15
N ARG A 98 -1.84 -5.84 -8.20
CA ARG A 98 -2.58 -7.11 -8.10
C ARG A 98 -1.73 -8.24 -7.55
N ARG A 99 -0.45 -8.37 -7.94
CA ARG A 99 0.45 -9.38 -7.37
C ARG A 99 0.75 -9.12 -5.90
N ALA A 100 0.99 -7.87 -5.51
CA ALA A 100 1.24 -7.50 -4.12
C ALA A 100 0.06 -7.83 -3.18
N THR A 101 -1.17 -7.64 -3.66
CA THR A 101 -2.40 -7.92 -2.90
C THR A 101 -2.67 -9.42 -2.66
N GLN A 102 -1.87 -10.33 -3.21
CA GLN A 102 -2.02 -11.79 -3.00
C GLN A 102 -1.24 -12.31 -1.79
N LEU A 103 -0.49 -11.43 -1.11
CA LEU A 103 0.35 -11.79 0.03
C LEU A 103 -0.44 -12.00 1.32
N ASP A 104 -1.66 -11.48 1.44
CA ASP A 104 -2.43 -11.41 2.69
C ASP A 104 -3.74 -12.20 2.63
N THR A 105 -3.65 -13.47 2.23
CA THR A 105 -4.82 -14.36 2.21
C THR A 105 -5.44 -14.50 3.61
N LEU A 106 -6.75 -14.76 3.70
CA LEU A 106 -7.43 -15.07 4.97
C LEU A 106 -6.71 -16.18 5.75
N GLU A 107 -6.19 -17.20 5.05
CA GLU A 107 -5.37 -18.25 5.66
C GLU A 107 -4.09 -17.69 6.29
N SER A 108 -3.41 -16.74 5.62
CA SER A 108 -2.23 -16.06 6.16
C SER A 108 -2.58 -15.18 7.38
N LEU A 109 -3.79 -14.60 7.42
CA LEU A 109 -4.31 -13.82 8.55
C LEU A 109 -4.70 -14.69 9.75
N HIS A 110 -5.24 -15.89 9.51
CA HIS A 110 -5.53 -16.86 10.56
C HIS A 110 -4.25 -17.48 11.13
N ALA A 111 -3.25 -17.76 10.28
CA ALA A 111 -1.95 -18.27 10.68
C ALA A 111 -1.06 -17.21 11.36
N GLY A 112 -1.26 -15.94 11.04
CA GLY A 112 -0.55 -14.80 11.59
C GLY A 112 -0.99 -14.46 13.01
N GLN A 113 -0.62 -15.25 14.00
CA GLN A 113 -0.42 -14.71 15.35
C GLN A 113 1.03 -14.22 15.44
N PRO A 114 1.31 -12.90 15.37
CA PRO A 114 2.66 -12.42 15.60
C PRO A 114 3.03 -12.74 17.04
N SER A 115 4.03 -13.60 17.21
CA SER A 115 4.73 -13.67 18.47
C SER A 115 5.43 -12.32 18.66
N LEU A 116 4.91 -11.47 19.56
CA LEU A 116 5.58 -10.23 19.98
C LEU A 116 6.97 -10.49 20.60
N THR A 117 7.33 -11.76 20.81
CA THR A 117 8.66 -12.24 21.20
C THR A 117 9.72 -12.17 20.09
N GLY A 118 9.36 -11.79 18.86
CA GLY A 118 10.28 -11.69 17.71
C GLY A 118 10.78 -10.28 17.35
N ALA A 119 10.46 -9.23 18.13
CA ALA A 119 11.02 -7.90 17.96
C ALA A 119 12.51 -7.87 18.37
N GLY A 120 13.38 -8.59 17.66
CA GLY A 120 14.74 -8.80 18.17
C GLY A 120 15.74 -9.56 17.31
N ARG A 121 15.72 -9.44 15.97
CA ARG A 121 16.96 -9.39 15.14
C ARG A 121 16.65 -9.15 13.67
N GLY A 122 16.53 -7.89 13.29
CA GLY A 122 16.87 -7.49 11.91
C GLY A 122 18.37 -7.71 11.67
N PRO A 123 18.82 -7.81 10.40
CA PRO A 123 20.24 -7.86 10.08
C PRO A 123 20.96 -6.69 10.76
N ARG A 124 22.03 -7.00 11.50
CA ARG A 124 22.80 -6.04 12.30
C ARG A 124 23.10 -4.78 11.47
N GLY A 125 22.41 -3.68 11.76
CA GLY A 125 22.61 -2.40 11.08
C GLY A 125 21.41 -1.45 11.03
N ALA A 126 20.17 -1.94 11.17
CA ALA A 126 18.98 -1.07 11.18
C ALA A 126 18.59 -0.64 12.60
N HIS A 127 19.19 0.45 13.10
CA HIS A 127 18.68 1.16 14.27
C HIS A 127 17.30 1.76 13.93
N TRP A 128 16.22 1.18 14.48
CA TRP A 128 14.88 1.80 14.53
C TRP A 128 14.83 2.88 15.60
N GLY A 129 15.74 3.86 15.50
CA GLY A 129 15.80 5.00 16.39
C GLY A 129 14.71 6.01 16.03
N HIS A 130 13.84 6.30 17.01
CA HIS A 130 12.90 7.41 17.03
C HIS A 130 13.42 8.66 16.32
N ARG A 131 12.98 8.87 15.08
CA ARG A 131 12.97 10.17 14.41
C ARG A 131 11.94 10.12 13.29
N HIS A 132 10.68 10.33 13.67
CA HIS A 132 9.65 10.71 12.72
C HIS A 132 10.04 12.05 12.09
N PRO A 133 10.09 12.18 10.75
CA PRO A 133 10.16 13.50 10.13
C PRO A 133 8.85 14.25 10.40
N PRO A 134 8.88 15.55 10.78
CA PRO A 134 7.67 16.34 10.90
C PRO A 134 7.13 16.61 9.49
N GLY A 135 5.97 16.04 9.15
CA GLY A 135 5.32 16.36 7.87
C GLY A 135 4.21 15.42 7.39
N ASN A 136 4.25 14.13 7.74
CA ASN A 136 3.31 13.15 7.15
C ASN A 136 1.94 13.03 7.83
N GLY A 137 1.63 13.87 8.83
CA GLY A 137 0.31 13.89 9.48
C GLY A 137 -0.84 14.30 8.54
N GLY A 138 -0.54 15.01 7.45
CA GLY A 138 -1.53 15.41 6.46
C GLY A 138 -1.96 14.28 5.52
N PHE A 139 -1.06 13.37 5.16
CA PHE A 139 -1.32 12.29 4.20
C PHE A 139 -2.26 11.23 4.78
N ALA A 140 -2.00 10.77 6.00
CA ALA A 140 -2.89 9.83 6.70
C ALA A 140 -4.30 10.42 6.90
N ARG A 141 -4.40 11.74 7.16
CA ARG A 141 -5.67 12.45 7.30
C ARG A 141 -6.40 12.60 5.96
N ALA A 142 -5.68 12.88 4.87
CA ALA A 142 -6.24 12.97 3.54
C ALA A 142 -6.76 11.62 3.02
N CYS A 143 -6.02 10.53 3.24
CA CYS A 143 -6.46 9.17 2.91
C CYS A 143 -7.72 8.77 3.69
N ALA A 144 -7.79 9.08 4.99
CA ALA A 144 -8.97 8.81 5.81
C ALA A 144 -10.22 9.56 5.31
N THR A 145 -10.07 10.83 4.94
CA THR A 145 -11.18 11.64 4.38
C THR A 145 -11.64 11.12 3.01
N LEU A 146 -10.71 10.71 2.15
CA LEU A 146 -11.02 10.22 0.80
C LEU A 146 -11.75 8.86 0.82
N VAL A 147 -11.45 8.01 1.82
CA VAL A 147 -12.15 6.73 2.05
C VAL A 147 -13.56 6.97 2.61
N GLN A 148 -13.72 7.93 3.52
CA GLN A 148 -15.04 8.29 4.08
C GLN A 148 -16.00 8.87 3.02
N ASP A 149 -15.52 9.78 2.16
CA ASP A 149 -16.37 10.42 1.13
C ASP A 149 -16.89 9.40 0.10
N THR A 150 -16.10 8.37 -0.23
CA THR A 150 -16.55 7.29 -1.13
C THR A 150 -17.68 6.42 -0.57
N ARG A 151 -17.75 6.21 0.74
CA ARG A 151 -18.82 5.40 1.34
C ARG A 151 -20.15 6.15 1.37
N THR A 152 -20.13 7.47 1.48
CA THR A 152 -21.32 8.32 1.49
C THR A 152 -21.92 8.52 0.11
N ARG A 153 -21.15 8.38 -0.98
CA ARG A 153 -21.64 8.55 -2.37
C ARG A 153 -22.06 7.26 -3.06
N ALA A 154 -21.73 6.10 -2.47
CA ALA A 154 -22.12 4.78 -2.98
C ALA A 154 -23.39 4.21 -2.31
N ARG A 155 -24.09 5.02 -1.50
CA ARG A 155 -25.43 4.76 -0.94
C ARG A 155 -26.42 5.72 -1.56
#